data_AF-A0A9P3E8S4-F1
#
_entry.id   AF-A0A9P3E8S4-F1
#
_cell.length_a   1.000
_cell.length_b   1.000
_cell.length_c   1.000
_cell.angle_alpha   90.00
_cell.angle_beta   90.00
_cell.angle_gamma   90.00
#
_symmetry.space_group_name_H-M   'P 1'
#
loop_
_entity.id
_entity.type
_entity.pdbx_description
1 polymer ?
#
loop_
_entity_poly.entity_id
_entity_poly.type
_entity_poly.pdbx_seq_one_letter_code
_entity_poly.pdbx_strand_id
1 'polypeptide(L)'
;MPAKGRKLLCFGVDVDAVAGWLGSYGGEDSPGDISRGMFAGEVGAPRLLKLFAKYGIKTTWFIPGHSLDTFPEQMAAVRDAGHEILESPVSPQYAAPSFSIFTPVFTHRYDHLPSPFLDEYHHHHRPPIPPPQCHVQPVPNL
;
A
#
# COMPACT_ATOMS: atom_id res chain seq x y z
N MET A 1 -19.17 10.25 -23.96
CA MET A 1 -20.33 9.77 -23.17
C MET A 1 -20.52 8.29 -23.41
N PRO A 2 -20.64 7.45 -22.38
CA PRO A 2 -20.97 6.04 -22.59
C PRO A 2 -22.35 5.91 -23.25
N ALA A 3 -22.49 4.95 -24.17
CA ALA A 3 -23.72 4.62 -24.88
C ALA A 3 -24.87 4.31 -23.90
N LYS A 4 -26.09 4.70 -24.26
CA LYS A 4 -27.30 4.52 -23.46
C LYS A 4 -27.49 3.04 -23.08
N GLY A 5 -27.63 2.76 -21.79
CA GLY A 5 -27.80 1.39 -21.26
C GLY A 5 -26.52 0.70 -20.76
N ARG A 6 -25.36 1.36 -20.82
CA ARG A 6 -24.10 0.79 -20.30
C ARG A 6 -24.03 0.87 -18.77
N LYS A 7 -23.71 -0.23 -18.11
CA LYS A 7 -23.40 -0.30 -16.67
C LYS A 7 -21.88 -0.34 -16.49
N LEU A 8 -21.38 0.36 -15.48
CA LEU A 8 -19.97 0.32 -15.08
C LEU A 8 -19.89 -0.45 -13.77
N LEU A 9 -18.93 -1.36 -13.69
CA LEU A 9 -18.61 -2.12 -12.49
C LEU A 9 -17.12 -1.93 -12.21
N CYS A 10 -16.78 -1.66 -10.96
CA CYS A 10 -15.41 -1.48 -10.51
C CYS A 10 -15.16 -2.39 -9.30
N PHE A 11 -13.94 -2.89 -9.19
CA PHE A 11 -13.45 -3.53 -7.97
C PHE A 11 -12.37 -2.63 -7.37
N GLY A 12 -12.60 -2.22 -6.12
CA GLY A 12 -11.59 -1.60 -5.25
C GLY A 12 -11.06 -2.65 -4.28
N VAL A 13 -9.74 -2.71 -4.11
CA VAL A 13 -9.09 -3.63 -3.19
C VAL A 13 -8.28 -2.82 -2.18
N ASP A 14 -8.70 -2.86 -0.92
CA ASP A 14 -7.99 -2.20 0.18
C ASP A 14 -6.98 -3.18 0.78
N VAL A 15 -5.69 -2.83 0.74
CA VAL A 15 -4.60 -3.68 1.26
C VAL A 15 -4.31 -3.33 2.71
N ASP A 16 -5.33 -3.42 3.57
CA ASP A 16 -5.20 -3.03 4.97
C ASP A 16 -4.14 -3.87 5.70
N ALA A 17 -4.12 -5.18 5.44
CA ALA A 17 -3.12 -6.11 5.96
C ALA A 17 -2.81 -5.85 7.45
N VAL A 18 -1.53 -5.64 7.79
CA VAL A 18 -1.12 -5.30 9.15
C VAL A 18 -1.55 -3.88 9.55
N ALA A 19 -1.55 -2.93 8.60
CA ALA A 19 -1.93 -1.54 8.85
C ALA A 19 -3.35 -1.41 9.42
N GLY A 20 -4.30 -2.22 8.93
CA GLY A 20 -5.66 -2.26 9.46
C GLY A 20 -5.74 -2.67 10.93
N TRP A 21 -4.97 -3.70 11.32
CA TRP A 21 -4.92 -4.15 12.72
C TRP A 21 -4.29 -3.11 13.64
N LEU A 22 -3.24 -2.42 13.17
CA LEU A 22 -2.58 -1.36 13.92
C LEU A 22 -3.41 -0.06 14.00
N GLY A 23 -4.22 0.23 12.99
CA GLY A 23 -4.85 1.53 12.83
C GLY A 23 -6.36 1.58 13.07
N SER A 24 -7.05 0.44 13.03
CA SER A 24 -8.52 0.44 13.00
C SER A 24 -9.18 -0.75 13.70
N TYR A 25 -8.52 -1.91 13.75
CA TYR A 25 -9.16 -3.15 14.22
C TYR A 25 -8.73 -3.61 15.62
N GLY A 26 -7.88 -2.84 16.32
CA GLY A 26 -7.52 -3.11 17.71
C GLY A 26 -6.63 -4.35 17.89
N GLY A 27 -5.80 -4.66 16.90
CA GLY A 27 -4.95 -5.86 16.88
C GLY A 27 -3.49 -5.60 17.23
N GLU A 28 -3.13 -4.39 17.69
CA GLU A 28 -1.76 -3.94 17.90
C GLU A 28 -0.96 -4.83 18.87
N ASP A 29 -1.61 -5.36 19.90
CA ASP A 29 -1.00 -6.23 20.92
C ASP A 29 -1.39 -7.71 20.74
N SER A 30 -1.95 -8.08 19.57
CA SER A 30 -2.38 -9.46 19.26
C SER A 30 -1.53 -10.08 18.16
N PRO A 31 -0.58 -10.98 18.48
CA PRO A 31 0.20 -11.71 17.48
C PRO A 31 -0.67 -12.48 16.49
N GLY A 32 -1.82 -12.99 16.95
CA GLY A 32 -2.80 -13.66 16.11
C GLY A 32 -3.39 -12.73 15.04
N ASP A 33 -3.58 -11.46 15.38
CA ASP A 33 -4.17 -10.47 14.48
C ASP A 33 -3.13 -9.97 13.48
N ILE A 34 -1.91 -9.70 13.96
CA ILE A 34 -0.77 -9.38 13.09
C ILE A 34 -0.51 -10.52 12.09
N SER A 35 -0.61 -11.78 12.51
CA SER A 35 -0.45 -12.92 11.59
C SER A 35 -1.50 -12.95 10.47
N ARG A 36 -2.74 -12.52 10.75
CA ARG A 36 -3.78 -12.36 9.71
C ARG A 36 -3.44 -11.23 8.74
N GLY A 37 -2.85 -10.14 9.25
CA GLY A 37 -2.32 -9.06 8.44
C GLY A 37 -1.21 -9.54 7.48
N MET A 38 -0.25 -10.32 8.00
CA MET A 38 0.82 -10.92 7.18
C MET A 38 0.25 -11.83 6.07
N PHE A 39 -0.72 -12.68 6.43
CA PHE A 39 -1.41 -13.52 5.45
C PHE A 39 -2.10 -12.71 4.34
N ALA A 40 -2.73 -11.59 4.67
CA ALA A 40 -3.39 -10.74 3.69
C ALA A 40 -2.41 -10.18 2.64
N GLY A 41 -1.23 -9.73 3.07
CA GLY A 41 -0.18 -9.24 2.18
C GLY A 41 0.49 -10.37 1.38
N GLU A 42 1.04 -11.38 2.06
CA GLU A 42 1.89 -12.41 1.44
C GLU A 42 1.10 -13.43 0.59
N VAL A 43 -0.15 -13.71 0.98
CA VAL A 43 -0.96 -14.77 0.37
C VAL A 43 -2.24 -14.21 -0.26
N GLY A 44 -2.91 -13.28 0.41
CA GLY A 44 -4.16 -12.68 -0.05
C GLY A 44 -3.98 -11.88 -1.35
N ALA A 45 -3.05 -10.93 -1.37
CA ALA A 45 -2.83 -10.08 -2.53
C ALA A 45 -2.43 -10.89 -3.80
N PRO A 46 -1.48 -11.85 -3.76
CA PRO A 46 -1.17 -12.67 -4.94
C PRO A 46 -2.34 -13.55 -5.41
N ARG A 47 -3.22 -14.00 -4.51
CA ARG A 47 -4.41 -14.78 -4.89
C ARG A 47 -5.44 -13.91 -5.62
N LEU A 48 -5.67 -12.69 -5.17
CA LEU A 48 -6.54 -11.73 -5.86
C LEU A 48 -5.96 -11.36 -7.22
N LEU A 49 -4.65 -11.14 -7.32
CA LEU A 49 -3.98 -10.86 -8.60
C LEU A 49 -4.21 -12.00 -9.61
N LYS A 50 -4.02 -13.26 -9.18
CA LYS A 50 -4.31 -14.45 -9.99
C LYS A 50 -5.78 -14.54 -10.40
N LEU A 51 -6.69 -14.20 -9.49
CA LEU A 51 -8.13 -14.19 -9.77
C LEU A 51 -8.48 -13.17 -10.85
N PHE A 52 -8.00 -11.92 -10.73
CA PHE A 52 -8.28 -10.89 -11.72
C PHE A 52 -7.63 -11.19 -13.07
N ALA A 53 -6.41 -11.73 -13.07
CA ALA A 53 -5.75 -12.18 -14.29
C ALA A 53 -6.54 -13.29 -15.00
N LYS A 54 -7.07 -14.27 -14.26
CA LYS A 54 -7.90 -15.36 -14.82
C LYS A 54 -9.12 -14.85 -15.59
N TYR A 55 -9.71 -13.75 -15.15
CA TYR A 55 -10.91 -13.17 -15.76
C TYR A 55 -10.62 -11.93 -16.63
N GLY A 56 -9.35 -11.52 -16.79
CA GLY A 56 -8.98 -10.32 -17.54
C GLY A 56 -9.54 -9.02 -16.96
N ILE A 57 -9.71 -8.95 -15.63
CA ILE A 57 -10.33 -7.80 -14.96
C ILE A 57 -9.25 -6.82 -14.50
N LYS A 58 -9.44 -5.53 -14.81
CA LYS A 58 -8.66 -4.45 -14.22
C LYS A 58 -9.36 -3.88 -12.99
N THR A 59 -8.57 -3.57 -11.98
CA THR A 59 -9.04 -3.13 -10.66
C THR A 59 -8.19 -1.98 -10.15
N THR A 60 -8.69 -1.31 -9.12
CA THR A 60 -7.97 -0.28 -8.38
C THR A 60 -7.60 -0.81 -7.00
N TRP A 61 -6.37 -0.57 -6.57
CA TRP A 61 -5.82 -1.03 -5.29
C TRP A 61 -5.47 0.18 -4.43
N PHE A 62 -6.02 0.22 -3.22
CA PHE A 62 -5.74 1.25 -2.23
C PHE A 62 -4.75 0.67 -1.23
N ILE A 63 -3.52 1.17 -1.26
CA ILE A 63 -2.40 0.58 -0.52
C ILE A 63 -1.96 1.57 0.57
N PRO A 64 -2.09 1.21 1.86
CA PRO A 64 -1.50 1.96 2.97
C PRO A 64 0.02 2.06 2.84
N GLY A 65 0.63 3.17 3.31
CA GLY A 65 2.09 3.31 3.32
C GLY A 65 2.80 2.16 4.03
N HIS A 66 2.29 1.74 5.19
CA HIS A 66 2.78 0.55 5.90
C HIS A 66 2.75 -0.72 5.04
N SER A 67 1.65 -0.99 4.33
CA SER A 67 1.53 -2.20 3.48
C SER A 67 2.45 -2.13 2.28
N LEU A 68 2.67 -0.93 1.72
CA LEU A 68 3.62 -0.70 0.65
C LEU A 68 5.06 -1.05 1.08
N ASP A 69 5.46 -0.62 2.27
CA ASP A 69 6.79 -0.88 2.81
C ASP A 69 6.96 -2.33 3.29
N THR A 70 5.89 -2.96 3.80
CA THR A 70 5.93 -4.33 4.33
C THR A 70 5.90 -5.39 3.23
N PHE A 71 5.18 -5.14 2.13
CA PHE A 71 4.97 -6.11 1.05
C PHE A 71 5.41 -5.57 -0.33
N PRO A 72 6.66 -5.08 -0.48
CA PRO A 72 7.07 -4.35 -1.68
C PRO A 72 7.01 -5.20 -2.94
N GLU A 73 7.33 -6.50 -2.85
CA GLU A 73 7.27 -7.41 -4.00
C GLU A 73 5.83 -7.65 -4.46
N GLN A 74 4.90 -7.82 -3.52
CA GLN A 74 3.49 -8.02 -3.83
C GLN A 74 2.87 -6.75 -4.42
N MET A 75 3.22 -5.57 -3.89
CA MET A 75 2.73 -4.30 -4.41
C MET A 75 3.34 -3.97 -5.79
N ALA A 76 4.62 -4.31 -6.01
CA ALA A 76 5.22 -4.25 -7.34
C ALA A 76 4.51 -5.18 -8.33
N ALA A 77 4.12 -6.39 -7.92
CA ALA A 77 3.35 -7.29 -8.79
C ALA A 77 1.98 -6.72 -9.17
N VAL A 78 1.30 -5.97 -8.28
CA VAL A 78 0.06 -5.25 -8.60
C VAL A 78 0.30 -4.20 -9.69
N ARG A 79 1.37 -3.40 -9.55
CA ARG A 79 1.79 -2.42 -10.57
C ARG A 79 2.10 -3.09 -11.90
N ASP A 80 2.92 -4.14 -11.89
CA ASP A 80 3.40 -4.83 -13.10
C ASP A 80 2.27 -5.55 -13.83
N ALA A 81 1.24 -6.00 -13.12
CA ALA A 81 0.00 -6.50 -13.71
C ALA A 81 -0.90 -5.38 -14.29
N GLY A 82 -0.50 -4.11 -14.17
CA GLY A 82 -1.14 -2.93 -14.74
C GLY A 82 -2.48 -2.60 -14.09
N HIS A 83 -2.61 -2.81 -12.78
CA HIS A 83 -3.73 -2.31 -12.00
C HIS A 83 -3.49 -0.84 -11.61
N GLU A 84 -4.58 -0.11 -11.33
CA GLU A 84 -4.45 1.23 -10.76
C GLU A 84 -4.09 1.13 -9.27
N ILE A 85 -3.22 2.01 -8.80
CA ILE A 85 -2.78 2.07 -7.41
C ILE A 85 -3.04 3.48 -6.87
N LEU A 86 -3.66 3.55 -5.70
CA LEU A 86 -3.99 4.76 -4.96
C LEU A 86 -3.55 4.60 -3.50
N GLU A 87 -3.40 5.72 -2.80
CA GLU A 87 -3.12 5.73 -1.36
C GLU A 87 -4.38 5.35 -0.57
N SER A 88 -4.25 4.45 0.40
CA SER A 88 -5.34 4.14 1.35
C SER A 88 -5.13 4.87 2.67
N PRO A 89 -6.09 5.66 3.16
CA PRO A 89 -6.02 6.24 4.49
C PRO A 89 -6.34 5.16 5.54
N VAL A 90 -5.29 4.64 6.16
CA VAL A 90 -5.36 4.02 7.49
C VAL A 90 -4.73 5.00 8.48
N SER A 91 -4.97 4.84 9.78
CA SER A 91 -4.71 5.86 10.82
C SER A 91 -3.45 6.74 10.60
N PRO A 92 -3.49 8.05 10.95
CA PRO A 92 -2.48 9.04 10.56
C PRO A 92 -1.02 8.69 10.87
N GLN A 93 -0.79 7.78 11.83
CA GLN A 93 0.53 7.35 12.26
C GLN A 93 1.21 6.36 11.30
N TYR A 94 0.44 5.68 10.44
CA TYR A 94 0.94 4.67 9.49
C TYR A 94 0.71 5.03 8.02
N ALA A 95 0.28 6.28 7.78
CA ALA A 95 -0.13 6.77 6.48
C ALA A 95 1.07 7.08 5.55
N ALA A 96 2.22 7.50 6.08
CA ALA A 96 3.34 7.93 5.24
C ALA A 96 4.19 6.72 4.76
N PRO A 97 4.23 6.42 3.45
CA PRO A 97 5.16 5.43 2.91
C PRO A 97 6.61 5.91 2.99
N SER A 98 7.56 4.98 3.05
CA SER A 98 8.96 5.32 2.79
C SER A 98 9.11 5.87 1.36
N PHE A 99 9.80 7.01 1.25
CA PHE A 99 9.94 7.74 -0.01
C PHE A 99 10.57 6.88 -1.13
N SER A 100 11.42 5.92 -0.74
CA SER A 100 12.14 5.01 -1.64
C SER A 100 11.25 3.98 -2.35
N ILE A 101 10.13 3.58 -1.76
CA ILE A 101 9.22 2.58 -2.35
C ILE A 101 8.02 3.25 -3.01
N PHE A 102 7.61 4.41 -2.49
CA PHE A 102 6.51 5.21 -3.03
C PHE A 102 6.72 5.63 -4.48
N THR A 103 7.91 6.15 -4.80
CA THR A 103 8.22 6.62 -6.16
C THR A 103 8.09 5.49 -7.20
N PRO A 104 8.82 4.37 -7.15
CA PRO A 104 8.74 3.35 -8.21
C PRO A 104 7.38 2.63 -8.33
N VAL A 105 6.52 2.66 -7.31
CA VAL A 105 5.19 2.04 -7.37
C VAL A 105 4.12 2.98 -7.95
N PHE A 106 4.17 4.27 -7.62
CA PHE A 106 3.19 5.25 -8.09
C PHE A 106 3.62 6.03 -9.35
N THR A 107 4.91 6.08 -9.69
CA THR A 107 5.42 6.94 -10.78
C THR A 107 5.29 6.36 -12.19
N HIS A 108 4.78 5.15 -12.41
CA HIS A 108 4.68 4.62 -13.78
C HIS A 108 3.74 5.48 -14.68
N ARG A 109 2.89 6.34 -14.09
CA ARG A 109 2.07 7.35 -14.80
C ARG A 109 2.76 8.72 -14.97
N TYR A 110 3.89 8.94 -14.29
CA TYR A 110 4.63 10.20 -14.19
C TYR A 110 6.00 10.18 -14.89
N ASP A 111 6.48 9.02 -15.35
CA ASP A 111 7.73 8.91 -16.13
C ASP A 111 7.72 9.76 -17.43
N HIS A 112 6.53 10.26 -17.82
CA HIS A 112 6.32 11.10 -19.00
C HIS A 112 6.18 12.60 -18.68
N LEU A 113 6.18 12.99 -17.39
CA LEU A 113 6.00 14.38 -16.97
C LEU A 113 7.35 15.10 -16.84
N PRO A 114 7.43 16.37 -17.26
CA PRO A 114 8.69 17.10 -17.24
C PRO A 114 9.15 17.38 -15.79
N SER A 115 10.47 17.24 -15.57
CA SER A 115 11.23 17.44 -14.31
C SER A 115 10.72 18.51 -13.31
N PRO A 116 10.31 19.73 -13.72
CA PRO A 116 9.92 20.75 -12.73
C PRO A 116 8.71 20.38 -11.86
N PHE A 117 7.84 19.47 -12.29
CA PHE A 117 6.69 19.02 -11.48
C PHE A 117 7.09 18.00 -10.39
N LEU A 118 8.17 17.25 -10.59
CA LEU A 118 8.73 16.33 -9.59
C LEU A 118 9.41 17.11 -8.46
N ASP A 119 10.16 18.15 -8.80
CA ASP A 119 10.88 19.00 -7.83
C ASP A 119 9.94 19.75 -6.87
N GLU A 120 8.77 20.20 -7.37
CA GLU A 120 7.76 20.88 -6.55
C GLU A 120 7.13 19.93 -5.51
N TYR A 121 6.87 18.67 -5.89
CA TYR A 121 6.40 17.62 -4.99
C TYR A 121 7.44 17.28 -3.90
N HIS A 122 8.71 17.17 -4.27
CA HIS A 122 9.81 16.94 -3.30
C HIS A 122 9.95 18.07 -2.27
N HIS A 123 9.57 19.30 -2.63
CA HIS A 123 9.68 20.46 -1.74
C HIS A 123 8.57 20.53 -0.70
N HIS A 124 7.34 20.11 -1.05
CA HIS A 124 6.17 20.19 -0.18
C HIS A 124 6.00 18.98 0.76
N HIS A 125 6.68 17.86 0.50
CA HIS A 125 6.54 16.61 1.26
C HIS A 125 7.82 16.16 1.99
N ARG A 126 8.65 17.10 2.48
CA ARG A 126 9.79 16.74 3.36
C ARG A 126 9.29 16.04 4.63
N PRO A 127 9.98 15.00 5.11
CA PRO A 127 9.55 14.24 6.28
C PRO A 127 9.55 15.11 7.55
N PRO A 128 8.60 14.91 8.49
CA PRO A 128 8.82 15.33 9.87
C PRO A 128 9.99 14.53 10.47
N ILE A 129 10.73 15.15 11.39
CA ILE A 129 11.87 14.56 12.10
C ILE A 129 11.43 13.18 12.66
N PRO A 130 12.19 12.09 12.42
CA PRO A 130 11.82 10.79 12.95
C PRO A 130 11.73 10.85 14.49
N PRO A 131 10.71 10.22 15.12
CA PRO A 131 10.69 10.13 16.57
C PRO A 131 11.96 9.40 17.05
N PRO A 132 12.47 9.75 18.24
CA PRO A 132 13.69 9.13 18.76
C PRO A 132 13.54 7.61 18.77
N GLN A 133 14.54 6.92 18.23
CA GLN A 133 14.58 5.45 18.20
C GLN A 133 14.38 4.94 19.64
N CYS A 134 13.31 4.18 19.86
CA CYS A 134 13.10 3.50 21.12
C CYS A 134 14.18 2.43 21.24
N HIS A 135 15.16 2.66 22.12
CA HIS A 135 16.20 1.68 22.44
C HIS A 135 15.52 0.46 23.07
N VAL A 136 15.30 -0.60 22.29
CA VAL A 136 14.95 -1.91 22.83
C VAL A 136 16.19 -2.42 23.57
N GLN A 137 16.18 -2.33 24.89
CA GLN A 137 17.17 -2.99 25.73
C GLN A 137 16.98 -4.51 25.57
N PRO A 138 18.05 -5.31 25.34
CA PRO A 138 17.92 -6.75 25.24
C PRO A 138 17.46 -7.33 26.58
N VAL A 139 16.43 -8.18 26.54
CA VAL A 139 15.94 -8.94 27.69
C VAL A 139 16.99 -10.03 28.01
N PRO A 140 17.52 -10.13 29.24
CA PRO A 140 18.47 -11.18 29.58
C PRO A 140 17.77 -12.54 29.55
N ASN A 141 18.41 -13.53 28.91
CA ASN A 141 17.97 -14.92 28.93
C ASN A 141 17.80 -15.42 30.39
N LEU A 142 16.62 -15.95 30.69
CA LEU A 142 16.36 -16.83 31.83
C LEU A 142 16.23 -18.27 31.32
#